data_AF-A0A6I2V4T2-F1
#
_entry.id   AF-A0A6I2V4T2-F1
#
_cell.length_a   1.000
_cell.length_b   1.000
_cell.length_c   1.000
_cell.angle_alpha   90.00
_cell.angle_beta   90.00
_cell.angle_gamma   90.00
#
_symmetry.space_group_name_H-M   'P 1'
#
loop_
_entity.id
_entity.type
_entity.pdbx_description
1 polymer ?
#
loop_
_entity_poly.entity_id
_entity_poly.type
_entity_poly.pdbx_seq_one_letter_code
_entity_poly.pdbx_strand_id
1 'polypeptide(L)' 'SKATKPIVVRLDGNNVIEGRKILNDAAHPLDQQLDTMDGASAKAAELAAK' A
#
# COMPACT_ATOMS: atom_id res chain seq x y z
N SER A 1 -4.43 15.41 -10.51
CA SER A 1 -3.06 14.86 -10.64
C SER A 1 -3.15 13.35 -10.47
N LYS A 2 -2.56 12.55 -11.37
CA LYS A 2 -2.50 11.07 -11.22
C LYS A 2 -1.16 10.69 -10.59
N ALA A 3 -1.16 9.74 -9.66
CA ALA A 3 0.08 9.17 -9.14
C ALA A 3 0.79 8.39 -10.25
N THR A 4 2.11 8.60 -10.38
CA THR A 4 2.95 7.93 -11.39
C THR A 4 3.95 6.96 -10.75
N LYS A 5 4.11 7.01 -9.43
CA LYS A 5 5.01 6.13 -8.67
C LYS A 5 4.22 5.01 -7.99
N PRO A 6 4.82 3.83 -7.79
CA PRO A 6 4.23 2.77 -6.96
C PRO A 6 3.85 3.28 -5.56
N ILE A 7 2.74 2.80 -5.01
CA ILE A 7 2.25 3.16 -3.69
C ILE A 7 2.30 1.91 -2.81
N VAL A 8 3.05 1.99 -1.72
CA VAL A 8 3.11 0.91 -0.73
C VAL A 8 2.28 1.32 0.48
N VAL A 9 1.31 0.49 0.85
CA VAL A 9 0.35 0.79 1.91
C VAL A 9 0.42 -0.27 3.01
N ARG A 10 0.60 0.19 4.24
CA ARG A 10 0.43 -0.63 5.45
C ARG A 10 -0.58 0.09 6.34
N LEU A 11 -1.71 -0.56 6.59
CA LEU A 11 -2.74 -0.05 7.50
C LEU A 11 -2.54 -0.69 8.89
N ASP A 12 -2.70 0.11 9.93
CA ASP A 12 -2.62 -0.34 11.32
C ASP A 12 -3.69 0.37 12.17
N GLY A 13 -4.12 -0.24 13.27
CA GLY A 13 -5.14 0.30 14.19
C GLY A 13 -6.54 -0.29 14.04
N ASN A 14 -7.54 0.39 14.63
CA ASN A 14 -8.85 -0.21 14.94
C ASN A 14 -9.71 -0.59 13.72
N ASN A 15 -9.57 0.12 12.58
CA ASN A 15 -10.43 -0.04 11.40
C ASN A 15 -9.66 -0.54 10.18
N VAL A 16 -8.60 -1.33 10.38
CA VAL A 16 -7.76 -1.84 9.28
C VAL A 16 -8.56 -2.60 8.24
N ILE A 17 -9.52 -3.44 8.65
CA ILE A 17 -10.33 -4.25 7.73
C ILE A 17 -11.14 -3.35 6.79
N GLU A 18 -11.81 -2.33 7.35
CA GLU A 18 -12.58 -1.38 6.55
C GLU A 18 -11.68 -0.56 5.63
N GLY A 19 -10.52 -0.12 6.12
CA GLY A 19 -9.54 0.57 5.29
C GLY A 19 -9.05 -0.28 4.11
N ARG A 20 -8.77 -1.57 4.33
CA ARG A 20 -8.39 -2.50 3.24
C ARG A 20 -9.51 -2.67 2.24
N LYS A 21 -10.76 -2.79 2.71
CA LYS A 21 -11.93 -2.90 1.84
C LYS A 21 -12.06 -1.67 0.94
N ILE A 22 -11.96 -0.47 1.50
CA ILE A 22 -12.00 0.79 0.74
C ILE A 22 -10.91 0.82 -0.34
N LEU A 23 -9.67 0.42 -0.02
CA LEU A 23 -8.57 0.39 -0.99
C LEU A 23 -8.80 -0.65 -2.09
N ASN A 24 -9.30 -1.84 -1.73
CA ASN A 24 -9.62 -2.88 -2.69
C ASN A 24 -10.76 -2.46 -3.63
N ASP A 25 -11.81 -1.83 -3.10
CA ASP A 25 -12.93 -1.30 -3.87
C ASP A 25 -12.50 -0.16 -4.80
N ALA A 26 -11.53 0.67 -4.37
CA ALA A 26 -10.93 1.71 -5.20
C ALA A 26 -10.05 1.14 -6.33
N ALA A 27 -9.57 -0.11 -6.20
CA ALA A 27 -8.81 -0.86 -7.19
C ALA A 27 -7.69 -0.06 -7.88
N HIS A 28 -6.93 0.73 -7.10
CA HIS A 28 -5.90 1.59 -7.66
C HIS A 28 -4.74 0.75 -8.22
N PRO A 29 -4.36 0.90 -9.51
CA PRO A 29 -3.45 -0.04 -10.19
C PRO A 29 -2.00 -0.04 -9.66
N LEU A 30 -1.64 0.99 -8.89
CA LEU A 30 -0.30 1.14 -8.30
C LEU A 30 -0.26 0.81 -6.80
N ASP A 31 -1.39 0.41 -6.22
CA ASP A 31 -1.50 0.05 -4.80
C ASP A 31 -0.90 -1.33 -4.52
N GLN A 32 -0.07 -1.42 -3.49
CA GLN A 32 0.48 -2.65 -2.97
C GLN A 32 0.34 -2.63 -1.46
N GLN A 33 -0.62 -3.40 -0.96
CA GLN A 33 -0.90 -3.50 0.46
C GLN A 33 -0.07 -4.60 1.13
N LEU A 34 0.51 -4.29 2.29
CA LEU A 34 1.24 -5.24 3.11
C LEU A 34 0.74 -5.25 4.56
N ASP A 35 0.96 -6.36 5.25
CA ASP A 35 0.51 -6.57 6.62
C ASP A 35 1.54 -6.10 7.66
N THR A 36 2.83 -6.19 7.33
CA THR A 36 3.92 -5.88 8.25
C THR A 36 4.63 -4.60 7.87
N MET A 37 5.13 -3.87 8.88
CA MET A 37 5.94 -2.66 8.67
C MET A 37 7.23 -2.99 7.92
N ASP A 38 7.92 -4.06 8.32
CA ASP A 38 9.17 -4.48 7.69
C ASP A 38 8.97 -4.86 6.22
N GLY A 39 7.90 -5.60 5.92
CA GLY A 39 7.54 -5.95 4.55
C GLY A 39 7.28 -4.71 3.70
N ALA A 40 6.48 -3.76 4.22
CA ALA A 40 6.18 -2.51 3.53
C ALA A 40 7.45 -1.69 3.25
N SER A 41 8.35 -1.62 4.24
CA SER A 41 9.60 -0.87 4.12
C SER A 41 10.54 -1.49 3.08
N ALA A 42 10.71 -2.81 3.12
CA ALA A 42 11.51 -3.54 2.15
C ALA A 42 10.94 -3.38 0.72
N LYS A 43 9.61 -3.45 0.58
CA LYS A 43 8.97 -3.30 -0.73
C LYS A 43 9.11 -1.88 -1.29
N ALA A 44 8.95 -0.87 -0.43
CA ALA A 44 9.17 0.52 -0.83
C ALA A 44 10.61 0.74 -1.32
N ALA A 45 11.61 0.18 -0.62
CA ALA A 45 13.01 0.25 -1.04
C ALA A 45 13.26 -0.45 -2.38
N GLU A 46 12.71 -1.65 -2.60
CA GLU A 46 12.80 -2.37 -3.88
C GLU A 46 12.21 -1.54 -5.04
N LEU A 47 11.04 -0.93 -4.81
CA LEU A 47 10.34 -0.14 -5.83
C LEU A 47 11.02 1.19 -6.12
N ALA A 48 11.73 1.77 -5.15
CA ALA A 48 12.47 3.02 -5.32
C ALA A 48 13.83 2.82 -6.02
N ALA A 49 14.39 1.60 -5.95
CA ALA A 49 15.64 1.24 -6.62
C ALA A 49 15.47 0.85 -8.10
N LYS A 50 14.22 0.73 -8.58
CA LYS A 50 13.86 0.54 -9.99
C LYS A 50 13.71 1.89 -10.70
#